data_AF-A0A6I5NY11-F1
#
_entry.id   AF-A0A6I5NY11-F1
#
_cell.length_a   1.000
_cell.length_b   1.000
_cell.length_c   1.000
_cell.angle_alpha   90.00
_cell.angle_beta   90.00
_cell.angle_gamma   90.00
#
_symmetry.space_group_name_H-M   'P 1'
#
loop_
_entity.id
_entity.type
_entity.pdbx_description
1 polymer ?
#
loop_
_entity_poly.entity_id
_entity_poly.type
_entity_poly.pdbx_seq_one_letter_code
_entity_poly.pdbx_strand_id
1 'polypeptide(L)'
;MSRGQKVAAEIELIRAALAEEGDRLQKLPKQATWIIHRHNGKPYRLTYQPAPISAWALHPPDSEASYLLGVIDRVLHESSSAHQDETVYRQQLHPWCIIQQLPQMQHRVVARFRRRNDADAHMRVLRQDNPPTQYTIIFDPVLEQTDVAAEA
;
A
#
# COMPACT_ATOMS: atom_id res chain seq x y z
N MET A 1 -12.87 -3.09 17.17
CA MET A 1 -11.77 -2.16 17.51
C MET A 1 -12.03 -0.80 16.89
N SER A 2 -11.69 0.29 17.59
CA SER A 2 -11.70 1.62 16.98
C SER A 2 -10.57 1.74 15.95
N ARG A 3 -10.75 2.62 14.96
CA ARG A 3 -9.75 2.84 13.90
C ARG A 3 -8.37 3.22 14.44
N GLY A 4 -8.31 4.01 15.51
CA GLY A 4 -7.06 4.37 16.17
C GLY A 4 -6.35 3.19 16.84
N GLN A 5 -7.12 2.25 17.43
CA GLN A 5 -6.57 1.03 18.02
C GLN A 5 -6.02 0.07 16.97
N LYS A 6 -6.68 -0.03 15.81
CA LYS A 6 -6.18 -0.84 14.68
C LYS A 6 -4.83 -0.31 14.18
N VAL A 7 -4.74 0.99 13.88
CA VAL A 7 -3.50 1.61 13.41
C VAL A 7 -2.37 1.46 14.44
N ALA A 8 -2.68 1.56 15.74
CA ALA A 8 -1.68 1.34 16.78
C ALA A 8 -1.14 -0.10 16.81
N ALA A 9 -2.01 -1.10 16.67
CA ALA A 9 -1.60 -2.50 16.61
C ALA A 9 -0.76 -2.80 15.36
N GLU A 10 -1.19 -2.31 14.20
CA GLU A 10 -0.44 -2.46 12.94
C GLU A 10 0.96 -1.83 13.01
N ILE A 11 1.10 -0.67 13.66
CA ILE A 11 2.40 -0.01 13.83
C ILE A 11 3.38 -0.83 14.67
N GLU A 12 2.90 -1.53 15.70
CA GLU A 12 3.79 -2.38 16.51
C GLU A 12 4.25 -3.60 15.74
N LEU A 13 3.40 -4.18 14.88
CA LEU A 13 3.80 -5.25 13.96
C LEU A 13 4.83 -4.76 12.94
N ILE A 14 4.59 -3.60 12.31
CA ILE A 14 5.53 -2.99 11.35
C ILE A 14 6.87 -2.69 12.04
N ARG A 15 6.84 -2.17 13.27
CA ARG A 15 8.06 -1.90 14.04
C ARG A 15 8.86 -3.18 14.28
N ALA A 16 8.19 -4.27 14.67
CA ALA A 16 8.85 -5.53 14.94
C ALA A 16 9.55 -6.07 13.68
N ALA A 17 8.86 -6.10 12.55
CA ALA A 17 9.42 -6.58 11.28
C ALA A 17 10.62 -5.74 10.81
N LEU A 18 10.54 -4.41 10.92
CA LEU A 18 11.66 -3.52 10.55
C LEU A 18 12.87 -3.70 11.47
N ALA A 19 12.64 -4.01 12.75
CA ALA A 19 13.73 -4.22 13.70
C ALA A 19 14.56 -5.47 13.39
N GLU A 20 13.96 -6.52 12.79
CA GLU A 20 14.67 -7.73 12.35
C GLU A 20 15.70 -7.43 11.25
N GLU A 21 15.42 -6.44 10.39
CA GLU A 21 16.34 -5.97 9.33
C GLU A 21 17.28 -4.85 9.79
N GLY A 22 17.23 -4.46 11.07
CA GLY A 22 18.05 -3.38 11.64
C GLY A 22 17.53 -1.97 11.34
N ASP A 23 16.34 -1.86 10.74
CA ASP A 23 15.70 -0.61 10.40
C ASP A 23 14.91 -0.05 11.60
N ARG A 24 14.72 1.27 11.65
CA ARG A 24 14.06 1.95 12.78
C ARG A 24 12.87 2.78 12.34
N LEU A 25 11.75 2.63 13.06
CA LEU A 25 10.52 3.39 12.84
C LEU A 25 10.35 4.51 13.88
N GLN A 26 10.40 5.77 13.43
CA GLN A 26 10.20 6.96 14.26
C GLN A 26 8.83 7.59 13.98
N LYS A 27 8.01 7.80 15.02
CA LYS A 27 6.73 8.50 14.88
C LYS A 27 6.93 10.02 14.84
N LEU A 28 6.24 10.71 13.93
CA LEU A 28 6.22 12.17 13.91
C LEU A 28 5.13 12.71 14.87
N PRO A 29 5.43 13.78 15.61
CA PRO A 29 4.45 14.41 16.50
C PRO A 29 3.31 15.04 15.69
N LYS A 30 2.08 14.97 16.22
CA LYS A 30 0.86 15.61 15.68
C LYS A 30 0.37 15.11 14.31
N GLN A 31 0.95 14.06 13.74
CA GLN A 31 0.53 13.48 12.45
C GLN A 31 0.45 11.94 12.52
N ALA A 32 -0.41 11.34 11.70
CA ALA A 32 -0.43 9.89 11.47
C ALA A 32 0.66 9.49 10.46
N THR A 33 1.90 9.82 10.79
CA THR A 33 3.06 9.68 9.92
C THR A 33 4.26 9.22 10.70
N TRP A 34 5.01 8.29 10.10
CA TRP A 34 6.22 7.71 10.65
C TRP A 34 7.35 7.79 9.62
N ILE A 35 8.59 7.84 10.10
CA ILE A 35 9.79 7.78 9.28
C ILE A 35 10.44 6.42 9.51
N ILE A 36 10.68 5.69 8.44
CA ILE A 36 11.50 4.48 8.41
C ILE A 36 12.93 4.92 8.08
N HIS A 37 13.83 4.75 9.05
CA HIS A 37 15.26 4.91 8.86
C HIS A 37 15.85 3.55 8.54
N ARG A 38 16.29 3.39 7.29
CA ARG A 38 16.93 2.17 6.86
C ARG A 38 18.43 2.15 7.12
N HIS A 39 18.99 0.96 7.22
CA HIS A 39 20.44 0.74 7.30
C HIS A 39 21.21 1.36 6.13
N ASN A 40 20.57 1.51 4.95
CA ASN A 40 21.14 2.19 3.79
C ASN A 40 21.16 3.73 3.89
N GLY A 41 20.68 4.30 5.00
CA GLY A 41 20.69 5.73 5.30
C GLY A 41 19.56 6.54 4.66
N LYS A 42 18.71 5.95 3.82
CA LYS A 42 17.62 6.66 3.15
C LYS A 42 16.34 6.64 4.02
N PRO A 43 15.75 7.82 4.33
CA PRO A 43 14.52 7.88 5.10
C PRO A 43 13.29 7.71 4.20
N TYR A 44 12.33 6.90 4.65
CA TYR A 44 11.03 6.75 4.01
C TYR A 44 9.91 7.24 4.90
N ARG A 45 8.99 8.03 4.35
CA ARG A 45 7.83 8.53 5.07
C ARG A 45 6.65 7.59 4.90
N LEU A 46 6.30 6.89 5.97
CA LEU A 46 5.15 6.01 6.09
C LEU A 46 3.92 6.81 6.57
N THR A 47 2.85 6.82 5.79
CA THR A 47 1.61 7.52 6.09
C THR A 47 0.44 6.56 6.07
N TYR A 48 -0.45 6.66 7.06
CA TYR A 48 -1.72 5.96 7.02
C TYR A 48 -2.74 6.83 6.30
N GLN A 49 -3.10 6.48 5.07
CA GLN A 49 -4.05 7.29 4.31
C GLN A 49 -5.49 6.92 4.69
N PRO A 50 -6.32 7.90 5.08
CA PRO A 50 -7.74 7.65 5.18
C PRO A 50 -8.34 7.38 3.80
N ALA A 51 -9.46 6.64 3.78
CA ALA A 51 -10.20 6.15 2.61
C ALA A 51 -9.87 6.85 1.27
N PRO A 52 -9.65 6.05 0.20
CA PRO A 52 -10.47 4.88 -0.08
C PRO A 52 -9.94 3.56 0.47
N ILE A 53 -8.63 3.42 0.68
CA ILE A 53 -8.02 2.09 0.90
C ILE A 53 -7.71 1.81 2.38
N SER A 54 -7.69 2.82 3.26
CA SER A 54 -7.26 2.64 4.66
C SER A 54 -5.92 1.90 4.74
N ALA A 55 -4.97 2.30 3.88
CA ALA A 55 -3.73 1.60 3.62
C ALA A 55 -2.51 2.46 3.93
N TRP A 56 -1.42 1.77 4.23
CA TRP A 56 -0.10 2.34 4.42
C TRP A 56 0.48 2.79 3.07
N ALA A 57 1.00 4.02 3.01
CA ALA A 57 1.66 4.58 1.83
C ALA A 57 3.06 5.10 2.19
N LEU A 58 4.03 4.81 1.34
CA LEU A 58 5.44 5.19 1.52
C LEU A 58 5.88 6.25 0.50
N HIS A 59 6.65 7.23 0.96
CA HIS A 59 7.25 8.27 0.13
C HIS A 59 8.77 8.38 0.39
N PRO A 60 9.62 8.55 -0.64
CA PRO A 60 9.28 8.57 -2.06
C PRO A 60 8.85 7.18 -2.57
N PRO A 61 7.96 7.09 -3.58
CA PRO A 61 7.49 5.81 -4.08
C PRO A 61 8.48 5.30 -5.13
N ASP A 62 9.59 4.74 -4.69
CA ASP A 62 10.60 4.07 -5.51
C ASP A 62 10.48 2.53 -5.42
N SER A 63 11.41 1.79 -6.02
CA SER A 63 11.42 0.32 -5.97
C SER A 63 11.54 -0.22 -4.54
N GLU A 64 12.33 0.46 -3.71
CA GLU A 64 12.51 0.14 -2.29
C GLU A 64 11.22 0.34 -1.50
N ALA A 65 10.46 1.39 -1.79
CA ALA A 65 9.16 1.62 -1.17
C ALA A 65 8.18 0.49 -1.52
N SER A 66 8.22 -0.03 -2.75
CA SER A 66 7.41 -1.19 -3.15
C SER A 66 7.79 -2.46 -2.37
N TYR A 67 9.08 -2.71 -2.17
CA TYR A 67 9.56 -3.83 -1.33
C TYR A 67 9.06 -3.71 0.11
N LEU A 68 9.24 -2.53 0.72
CA LEU A 68 8.77 -2.27 2.09
C LEU A 68 7.26 -2.39 2.24
N LEU A 69 6.49 -1.95 1.24
CA LEU A 69 5.04 -2.15 1.22
C LEU A 69 4.69 -3.64 1.20
N GLY A 70 5.45 -4.47 0.46
CA GLY A 70 5.27 -5.91 0.46
C GLY A 70 5.56 -6.57 1.81
N VAL A 71 6.62 -6.13 2.51
CA VAL A 71 6.93 -6.60 3.88
C VAL A 71 5.81 -6.21 4.85
N ILE A 72 5.38 -4.94 4.81
CA ILE A 72 4.27 -4.45 5.65
C ILE A 72 3.01 -5.27 5.37
N ASP A 73 2.65 -5.46 4.11
CA ASP A 73 1.46 -6.21 3.72
C ASP A 73 1.52 -7.65 4.24
N ARG A 74 2.64 -8.35 4.04
CA ARG A 74 2.81 -9.73 4.53
C ARG A 74 2.63 -9.85 6.04
N VAL A 75 3.29 -8.99 6.82
CA VAL A 75 3.25 -9.03 8.29
C VAL A 75 1.84 -8.76 8.81
N LEU A 76 1.12 -7.83 8.17
CA LEU A 76 -0.27 -7.54 8.49
C LEU A 76 -1.21 -8.70 8.15
N HIS A 77 -0.92 -9.48 7.10
CA HIS A 77 -1.69 -10.66 6.73
C HIS A 77 -1.34 -11.91 7.56
N GLU A 78 -0.06 -12.15 7.87
CA GLU A 78 0.44 -13.30 8.67
C GLU A 78 -0.07 -13.28 10.12
N SER A 79 -0.25 -12.09 10.68
CA SER A 79 -0.77 -11.92 12.04
C SER A 79 -2.29 -12.15 12.14
N SER A 80 -2.95 -12.45 11.02
CA SER A 80 -4.41 -12.44 10.87
C SER A 80 -4.93 -13.74 10.25
N SER A 81 -4.86 -14.85 10.99
CA SER A 81 -5.39 -16.15 10.54
C SER A 81 -6.92 -16.26 10.47
N ALA A 82 -7.68 -15.19 10.76
CA ALA A 82 -9.16 -15.19 10.72
C ALA A 82 -9.80 -14.03 9.92
N HIS A 83 -9.03 -13.14 9.27
CA HIS A 83 -9.58 -12.01 8.49
C HIS A 83 -9.27 -12.05 6.98
N GLN A 84 -8.79 -13.17 6.44
CA GLN A 84 -8.54 -13.33 5.00
C GLN A 84 -9.81 -13.08 4.16
N ASP A 85 -10.99 -13.49 4.65
CA ASP A 85 -12.27 -13.21 3.97
C ASP A 85 -12.63 -11.73 3.93
N GLU A 86 -12.32 -10.95 4.98
CA GLU A 86 -12.65 -9.53 5.00
C GLU A 86 -11.70 -8.70 4.10
N THR A 87 -10.42 -9.06 4.03
CA THR A 87 -9.46 -8.36 3.15
C THR A 87 -9.73 -8.68 1.68
N VAL A 88 -9.99 -9.95 1.34
CA VAL A 88 -10.36 -10.37 -0.02
C VAL A 88 -11.70 -9.75 -0.43
N TYR A 89 -12.74 -9.82 0.40
CA TYR A 89 -14.02 -9.17 0.12
C TYR A 89 -13.86 -7.66 -0.06
N ARG A 90 -13.11 -6.98 0.82
CA ARG A 90 -12.89 -5.53 0.69
C ARG A 90 -12.05 -5.18 -0.52
N GLN A 91 -11.09 -6.00 -0.93
CA GLN A 91 -10.33 -5.80 -2.15
C GLN A 91 -11.20 -6.00 -3.40
N GLN A 92 -12.07 -7.01 -3.41
CA GLN A 92 -13.08 -7.23 -4.46
C GLN A 92 -14.04 -6.04 -4.60
N LEU A 93 -14.33 -5.35 -3.50
CA LEU A 93 -15.17 -4.14 -3.53
C LEU A 93 -14.49 -2.91 -4.18
N HIS A 94 -13.19 -2.95 -4.49
CA HIS A 94 -12.45 -1.83 -5.07
C HIS A 94 -11.72 -2.23 -6.36
N PRO A 95 -12.45 -2.63 -7.42
CA PRO A 95 -11.84 -3.18 -8.63
C PRO A 95 -11.20 -2.11 -9.54
N TRP A 96 -11.46 -0.82 -9.30
CA TRP A 96 -10.92 0.25 -10.15
C TRP A 96 -9.58 0.72 -9.62
N CYS A 97 -8.52 0.40 -10.34
CA CYS A 97 -7.14 0.68 -9.92
C CYS A 97 -6.55 1.78 -10.79
N ILE A 98 -5.91 2.79 -10.17
CA ILE A 98 -5.04 3.72 -10.88
C ILE A 98 -3.65 3.10 -10.90
N ILE A 99 -3.09 2.97 -12.09
CA ILE A 99 -1.77 2.42 -12.33
C ILE A 99 -0.86 3.52 -12.85
N GLN A 100 0.32 3.65 -12.27
CA GLN A 100 1.41 4.46 -12.75
C GLN A 100 2.34 3.62 -13.62
N GLN A 101 2.65 4.11 -14.82
CA GLN A 101 3.68 3.52 -15.67
C GLN A 101 5.07 3.99 -15.21
N LEU A 102 5.97 3.03 -15.06
CA LEU A 102 7.36 3.24 -14.69
C LEU A 102 8.26 2.92 -15.90
N PRO A 103 9.53 3.37 -15.88
CA PRO A 103 10.51 2.93 -16.86
C PRO A 103 10.64 1.39 -16.86
N GLN A 104 11.22 0.81 -17.92
CA GLN A 104 11.36 -0.64 -18.10
C GLN A 104 10.02 -1.41 -18.19
N MET A 105 8.96 -0.77 -18.71
CA MET A 105 7.67 -1.43 -18.95
C MET A 105 7.01 -1.96 -17.66
N GLN A 106 7.41 -1.42 -16.51
CA GLN A 106 6.87 -1.76 -15.21
C GLN A 106 5.63 -0.91 -14.91
N HIS A 107 4.74 -1.45 -14.09
CA HIS A 107 3.54 -0.77 -13.66
C HIS A 107 3.34 -0.91 -12.15
N ARG A 108 2.80 0.14 -11.53
CA ARG A 108 2.51 0.15 -10.10
C ARG A 108 1.09 0.61 -9.83
N VAL A 109 0.36 -0.12 -8.99
CA VAL A 109 -0.93 0.33 -8.46
C VAL A 109 -0.69 1.48 -7.46
N VAL A 110 -1.23 2.65 -7.78
CA VAL A 110 -1.16 3.86 -6.94
C VAL A 110 -2.31 3.89 -5.94
N ALA A 111 -3.50 3.55 -6.40
CA ALA A 111 -4.70 3.53 -5.57
C ALA A 111 -5.81 2.65 -6.17
N ARG A 112 -6.70 2.15 -5.32
CA ARG A 112 -7.90 1.35 -5.66
C ARG A 112 -9.16 2.06 -5.20
N PHE A 113 -10.22 1.95 -5.99
CA PHE A 113 -11.50 2.62 -5.79
C PHE A 113 -12.66 1.68 -6.06
N ARG A 114 -13.76 1.89 -5.33
CA ARG A 114 -15.01 1.17 -5.55
C ARG A 114 -15.70 1.62 -6.83
N ARG A 115 -15.62 2.91 -7.16
CA ARG A 115 -16.27 3.52 -8.33
C ARG A 115 -15.21 4.08 -9.27
N ARG A 116 -15.39 3.85 -10.57
CA ARG A 116 -14.53 4.40 -11.62
C ARG A 116 -14.45 5.94 -11.57
N ASN A 117 -15.56 6.61 -11.25
CA ASN A 117 -15.62 8.07 -11.20
C ASN A 117 -14.71 8.65 -10.10
N ASP A 118 -14.59 7.95 -8.97
CA ASP A 118 -13.72 8.38 -7.88
C ASP A 118 -12.24 8.22 -8.30
N ALA A 119 -11.91 7.11 -8.97
CA ALA A 119 -10.59 6.88 -9.56
C ALA A 119 -10.24 7.95 -10.61
N ASP A 120 -11.21 8.33 -11.45
CA ASP A 120 -11.03 9.36 -12.48
C ASP A 120 -10.79 10.76 -11.88
N ALA A 121 -11.57 11.14 -10.87
CA ALA A 121 -11.36 12.38 -10.13
C ALA A 121 -9.97 12.42 -9.48
N HIS A 122 -9.55 11.33 -8.84
CA HIS A 122 -8.24 11.25 -8.21
C HIS A 122 -7.09 11.25 -9.23
N MET A 123 -7.23 10.56 -10.36
CA MET A 123 -6.25 10.57 -11.45
C MET A 123 -6.02 11.97 -12.01
N ARG A 124 -7.07 12.82 -12.09
CA ARG A 124 -6.90 14.22 -12.50
C ARG A 124 -5.97 14.98 -11.56
N VAL A 125 -6.12 14.79 -10.25
CA VAL A 125 -5.24 15.42 -9.24
C VAL A 125 -3.81 14.90 -9.39
N LEU A 126 -3.62 13.59 -9.51
CA LEU A 126 -2.29 12.99 -9.71
C LEU A 126 -1.58 13.52 -10.96
N ARG A 127 -2.31 13.72 -12.05
CA ARG A 127 -1.77 14.30 -13.30
C ARG A 127 -1.41 15.78 -13.14
N GLN A 128 -2.12 16.53 -12.31
CA GLN A 128 -1.76 17.92 -11.99
C GLN A 128 -0.50 17.99 -11.15
N ASP A 129 -0.38 17.09 -10.16
CA ASP A 129 0.77 17.04 -9.25
C ASP A 129 2.04 16.50 -9.92
N ASN A 130 1.93 15.57 -10.88
CA ASN A 130 3.05 15.00 -11.62
C ASN A 130 2.72 14.81 -13.12
N PRO A 131 2.72 15.89 -13.92
CA PRO A 131 2.38 15.85 -15.34
C PRO A 131 3.18 14.88 -16.22
N PRO A 132 4.50 14.65 -16.03
CA PRO A 132 5.25 13.75 -16.91
C PRO A 132 4.93 12.27 -16.66
N THR A 133 4.22 11.96 -15.57
CA THR A 133 3.90 10.58 -15.20
C THR A 133 2.64 10.11 -15.93
N GLN A 134 2.73 8.94 -16.57
CA GLN A 134 1.57 8.31 -17.20
C GLN A 134 0.78 7.52 -16.16
N TYR A 135 -0.50 7.89 -16.02
CA TYR A 135 -1.47 7.21 -15.16
C TYR A 135 -2.62 6.65 -15.99
N THR A 136 -2.99 5.40 -15.72
CA THR A 136 -4.05 4.65 -16.39
C THR A 136 -4.98 4.02 -15.38
N ILE A 137 -6.29 4.08 -15.62
CA ILE A 137 -7.28 3.37 -14.80
C ILE A 137 -7.54 2.00 -15.42
N ILE A 138 -7.37 0.95 -14.63
CA ILE A 138 -7.63 -0.43 -15.02
C ILE A 138 -8.72 -1.01 -14.11
N PHE A 139 -9.60 -1.82 -14.69
CA PHE A 139 -10.48 -2.68 -13.92
C PHE A 139 -9.71 -3.96 -13.63
N ASP A 140 -9.31 -4.13 -12.37
CA ASP A 140 -8.58 -5.29 -11.87
C ASP A 140 -9.39 -5.86 -10.71
N PRO A 141 -10.34 -6.77 -11.00
CA PRO A 141 -11.01 -7.49 -9.94
C PRO A 141 -9.96 -8.40 -9.31
N VAL A 142 -9.67 -8.21 -8.02
CA VAL A 142 -8.91 -9.19 -7.25
C VAL A 142 -9.78 -10.44 -7.12
N LEU A 143 -9.85 -11.20 -8.21
CA LEU A 143 -10.26 -12.58 -8.21
C LEU A 143 -9.09 -13.32 -7.60
N GLU A 144 -9.41 -14.16 -6.62
CA GLU A 144 -8.46 -15.04 -5.98
C GLU A 144 -7.47 -15.56 -7.03
N GLN A 145 -6.17 -15.37 -6.81
CA GLN A 145 -5.20 -16.30 -7.37
C GLN A 145 -5.43 -17.63 -6.64
N THR A 146 -6.51 -18.31 -6.99
CA THR A 146 -6.60 -19.75 -6.88
C THR A 146 -5.50 -20.28 -7.76
N ASP A 147 -4.42 -20.68 -7.11
CA ASP A 147 -3.62 -21.86 -7.43
C ASP A 147 -3.87 -22.41 -8.85
N VAL A 148 -3.06 -21.95 -9.80
CA VAL A 148 -2.61 -22.82 -10.88
C VAL A 148 -1.12 -22.98 -10.70
N ALA A 149 -0.77 -23.81 -9.71
CA ALA A 149 0.39 -24.66 -9.79
C ALA A 149 0.62 -25.12 -11.23
N ALA A 150 1.89 -25.08 -11.60
CA ALA A 150 2.41 -25.64 -12.83
C ALA A 150 1.83 -27.04 -13.07
N GLU A 151 1.03 -27.18 -14.11
CA GLU A 151 0.68 -28.47 -14.69
C GLU A 151 0.92 -28.39 -16.20
N ALA A 152 2.07 -28.99 -16.59
CA ALA A 152 2.44 -29.63 -17.86
C ALA A 152 3.89 -29.30 -18.26
#